data_AF-A0A6P0J547-F1
#
_entry.id   AF-A0A6P0J547-F1
#
_cell.length_a   1.000
_cell.length_b   1.000
_cell.length_c   1.000
_cell.angle_alpha   90.00
_cell.angle_beta   90.00
_cell.angle_gamma   90.00
#
_symmetry.space_group_name_H-M   'P 1'
#
loop_
_entity.id
_entity.type
_entity.pdbx_description
1 polymer ?
#
loop_
_entity_poly.entity_id
_entity_poly.type
_entity_poly.pdbx_seq_one_letter_code
_entity_poly.pdbx_strand_id
1 'polypeptide(L)'
;NIGEVLTIAAAPIMGLPDVPLTPLQILWMNLVTDGLPALALAVEPAEPDVMTRSPFSPRESIFARGLGSYMVRIGIVFAIFNITLMAIAYGYFPHWKTMVFTTLCIAQMGHALAVRSNKRITLELNPFSNPYLLLAVTVTTLLQLLLVYVPFLQDFFGTEPLTIMEFAVCLGFSTSLFVWVELEKLFIRWYSKGKVQG
;
A
#
# COMPACT_ATOMS: atom_id res chain seq x y z
N ASN A 1 -3.16 -7.04 0.57
CA ASN A 1 -4.12 -8.18 0.49
C ASN A 1 -5.59 -7.80 0.70
N ILE A 2 -6.07 -7.37 1.89
CA ILE A 2 -7.52 -7.09 2.07
C ILE A 2 -8.06 -6.10 1.03
N GLY A 3 -7.38 -4.96 0.85
CA GLY A 3 -7.79 -3.95 -0.13
C GLY A 3 -7.79 -4.47 -1.57
N GLU A 4 -6.77 -5.23 -1.96
CA GLU A 4 -6.65 -5.87 -3.28
C GLU A 4 -7.82 -6.82 -3.56
N VAL A 5 -8.13 -7.72 -2.62
CA VAL A 5 -9.24 -8.66 -2.75
C VAL A 5 -10.57 -7.92 -2.89
N LEU A 6 -10.78 -6.87 -2.10
CA LEU A 6 -11.98 -6.04 -2.20
C LEU A 6 -12.06 -5.29 -3.53
N THR A 7 -10.95 -4.77 -4.06
CA THR A 7 -10.91 -4.11 -5.37
C THR A 7 -11.26 -5.08 -6.50
N ILE A 8 -10.71 -6.31 -6.47
CA ILE A 8 -11.04 -7.34 -7.45
C ILE A 8 -12.52 -7.75 -7.35
N ALA A 9 -13.01 -7.96 -6.13
CA ALA A 9 -14.40 -8.33 -5.87
C ALA A 9 -15.40 -7.23 -6.25
N ALA A 10 -14.99 -5.96 -6.22
CA ALA A 10 -15.83 -4.83 -6.60
C ALA A 10 -16.11 -4.76 -8.10
N ALA A 11 -15.21 -5.24 -8.96
CA ALA A 11 -15.38 -5.18 -10.40
C ALA A 11 -16.68 -5.84 -10.92
N PRO A 12 -17.01 -7.11 -10.57
CA PRO A 12 -18.28 -7.70 -10.97
C PRO A 12 -19.49 -7.02 -10.33
N ILE A 13 -19.36 -6.49 -9.10
CA ILE A 13 -20.44 -5.75 -8.41
C ILE A 13 -20.78 -4.45 -9.15
N MET A 14 -19.78 -3.81 -9.75
CA MET A 14 -19.92 -2.61 -10.57
C MET A 14 -20.39 -2.91 -12.01
N GLY A 15 -20.55 -4.19 -12.37
CA GLY A 15 -20.94 -4.59 -13.72
C GLY A 15 -19.83 -4.42 -14.77
N LEU A 16 -18.57 -4.41 -14.34
CA LEU A 16 -17.44 -4.37 -15.27
C LEU A 16 -17.33 -5.72 -16.00
N PRO A 17 -17.18 -5.72 -17.34
CA PRO A 17 -17.15 -6.94 -18.13
C PRO A 17 -15.87 -7.77 -17.89
N ASP A 18 -14.79 -7.12 -17.44
CA ASP A 18 -13.48 -7.72 -17.26
C ASP A 18 -12.97 -7.61 -15.82
N VAL A 19 -12.12 -8.57 -15.45
CA VAL A 19 -11.37 -8.53 -14.18
C VAL A 19 -10.30 -7.43 -14.26
N PRO A 20 -10.16 -6.57 -13.24
CA PRO A 20 -9.25 -5.42 -13.26
C PRO A 20 -7.77 -5.83 -13.28
N LEU A 21 -7.46 -7.03 -12.78
CA LEU A 21 -6.12 -7.53 -12.57
C LEU A 21 -6.01 -8.96 -13.09
N THR A 22 -4.89 -9.27 -13.73
CA THR A 22 -4.59 -10.64 -14.14
C THR A 22 -4.01 -11.44 -12.97
N PRO A 23 -4.12 -12.79 -12.97
CA PRO A 23 -3.48 -13.62 -11.94
C PRO A 23 -1.97 -13.39 -11.81
N LEU A 24 -1.31 -13.08 -12.92
CA LEU A 24 0.12 -12.79 -12.94
C LEU A 24 0.45 -11.46 -12.25
N GLN A 25 -0.38 -10.43 -12.46
CA GLN A 25 -0.26 -9.14 -11.75
C GLN A 25 -0.50 -9.30 -10.24
N ILE A 26 -1.45 -10.16 -9.85
CA ILE A 26 -1.69 -10.52 -8.44
C ILE A 26 -0.47 -11.21 -7.83
N LEU A 27 0.12 -12.18 -8.54
CA LEU A 27 1.34 -12.86 -8.09
C LEU A 27 2.50 -11.87 -7.94
N TRP A 28 2.66 -10.95 -8.90
CA TRP A 28 3.65 -9.89 -8.83
C TRP A 28 3.49 -9.03 -7.58
N MET A 29 2.25 -8.61 -7.27
CA MET A 29 2.01 -7.80 -6.08
C MET A 29 2.37 -8.55 -4.80
N ASN A 30 1.87 -9.77 -4.65
CA ASN A 30 2.09 -10.55 -3.44
C ASN A 30 3.56 -10.96 -3.24
N LEU A 31 4.31 -11.20 -4.32
CA LEU A 31 5.70 -11.63 -4.24
C LEU A 31 6.70 -10.48 -4.21
N VAL A 32 6.56 -9.53 -5.14
CA VAL A 32 7.58 -8.49 -5.36
C VAL A 32 7.25 -7.24 -4.58
N THR A 33 6.04 -6.68 -4.74
CA THR A 33 5.71 -5.39 -4.11
C THR A 33 5.44 -5.52 -2.61
N ASP A 34 4.85 -6.62 -2.15
CA ASP A 34 4.64 -6.86 -0.72
C ASP A 34 5.80 -7.65 -0.08
N GLY A 35 6.37 -8.63 -0.80
CA GLY A 35 7.43 -9.49 -0.26
C GLY A 35 8.75 -8.78 -0.01
N LEU A 36 9.23 -7.94 -0.94
CA LEU A 36 10.52 -7.24 -0.75
C LEU A 36 10.47 -6.26 0.43
N PRO A 37 9.47 -5.37 0.57
CA PRO A 37 9.38 -4.50 1.74
C PRO A 37 9.13 -5.26 3.04
N ALA A 38 8.41 -6.38 3.02
CA ALA A 38 8.21 -7.20 4.23
C ALA A 38 9.54 -7.76 4.76
N LEU A 39 10.41 -8.27 3.87
CA LEU A 39 11.75 -8.71 4.25
C LEU A 39 12.60 -7.56 4.77
N ALA A 40 12.47 -6.37 4.17
CA ALA A 40 13.20 -5.19 4.62
C ALA A 40 12.69 -4.64 5.97
N LEU A 41 11.39 -4.74 6.26
CA LEU A 41 10.81 -4.37 7.56
C LEU A 41 11.23 -5.34 8.67
N ALA A 42 11.56 -6.59 8.34
CA ALA A 42 12.06 -7.56 9.32
C ALA A 42 13.42 -7.16 9.93
N VAL A 43 14.17 -6.29 9.26
CA VAL A 43 15.45 -5.74 9.75
C VAL A 43 15.33 -4.31 10.27
N GLU A 44 14.10 -3.81 10.49
CA GLU A 44 13.87 -2.49 11.05
C GLU A 44 14.44 -2.40 12.49
N PRO A 45 15.20 -1.34 12.83
CA PRO A 45 15.71 -1.15 14.18
C PRO A 45 14.58 -1.05 15.22
N ALA A 46 14.83 -1.58 16.41
CA ALA A 46 13.85 -1.58 17.49
C ALA A 46 13.48 -0.16 17.93
N GLU A 47 12.21 0.04 18.31
CA GLU A 47 11.75 1.33 18.84
C GLU A 47 12.48 1.67 20.17
N PRO A 48 12.82 2.94 20.43
CA PRO A 48 13.60 3.32 21.62
C PRO A 48 12.96 2.92 22.96
N ASP A 49 11.64 2.78 23.03
CA ASP A 49 10.91 2.43 24.24
C ASP A 49 10.66 0.91 24.36
N VAL A 50 11.22 0.07 23.47
CA VAL A 50 10.92 -1.38 23.41
C VAL A 50 11.19 -2.09 24.74
N MET A 51 12.28 -1.74 25.43
CA MET A 51 12.66 -2.32 26.72
C MET A 51 11.85 -1.78 27.90
N THR A 52 11.09 -0.70 27.71
CA THR A 52 10.25 -0.09 28.75
C THR A 52 8.79 -0.52 28.66
N ARG A 53 8.41 -1.21 27.58
CA ARG A 53 7.05 -1.74 27.38
C ARG A 53 6.91 -3.09 28.05
N SER A 54 5.72 -3.37 28.60
CA SER A 54 5.42 -4.68 29.16
C SER A 54 5.53 -5.79 28.10
N PRO A 55 6.09 -6.96 28.44
CA PRO A 55 6.22 -8.09 27.52
C PRO A 55 4.88 -8.52 26.89
N PHE A 56 4.94 -9.10 25.69
CA PHE A 56 3.77 -9.75 25.08
C PHE A 56 3.46 -11.06 25.82
N SER A 57 2.17 -11.34 26.03
CA SER A 57 1.80 -12.61 26.65
C SER A 57 1.89 -13.75 25.62
N PRO A 58 2.44 -14.93 25.94
CA PRO A 58 2.54 -16.04 24.98
C PRO A 58 1.20 -16.59 24.50
N ARG A 59 0.09 -16.26 25.18
CA ARG A 59 -1.27 -16.70 24.84
C ARG A 59 -2.04 -15.66 24.01
N GLU A 60 -1.47 -14.49 23.78
CA GLU A 60 -2.10 -13.43 23.01
C GLU A 60 -1.91 -13.68 21.50
N SER A 61 -2.99 -13.50 20.73
CA SER A 61 -2.94 -13.67 19.26
C SER A 61 -2.04 -12.61 18.61
N ILE A 62 -1.40 -12.95 17.50
CA ILE A 62 -0.63 -12.01 16.68
C ILE A 62 -1.45 -10.80 16.19
N PHE A 63 -2.79 -10.95 16.14
CA PHE A 63 -3.71 -9.90 15.74
C PHE A 63 -4.27 -9.07 16.90
N ALA A 64 -3.80 -9.33 18.13
CA ALA A 64 -4.27 -8.62 19.31
C ALA A 64 -3.83 -7.15 19.33
N ARG A 65 -4.24 -6.43 20.39
CA ARG A 65 -3.91 -5.00 20.62
C ARG A 65 -4.32 -4.07 19.47
N GLY A 66 -5.38 -4.43 18.74
CA GLY A 66 -5.93 -3.60 17.68
C GLY A 66 -5.27 -3.80 16.30
N LEU A 67 -4.26 -4.66 16.16
CA LEU A 67 -3.64 -4.97 14.86
C LEU A 67 -4.65 -5.52 13.85
N GLY A 68 -5.50 -6.46 14.26
CA GLY A 68 -6.56 -6.99 13.38
C GLY A 68 -7.54 -5.89 12.93
N SER A 69 -7.94 -4.99 13.83
CA SER A 69 -8.82 -3.87 13.47
C SER A 69 -8.12 -2.88 12.54
N TYR A 70 -6.83 -2.60 12.77
CA TYR A 70 -6.00 -1.77 11.91
C TYR A 70 -5.91 -2.35 10.48
N MET A 71 -5.59 -3.62 10.34
CA MET A 71 -5.50 -4.29 9.04
C MET A 71 -6.80 -4.20 8.24
N VAL A 72 -7.95 -4.43 8.90
CA VAL A 72 -9.26 -4.32 8.25
C VAL A 72 -9.57 -2.87 7.86
N ARG A 73 -9.33 -1.89 8.74
CA ARG A 73 -9.57 -0.47 8.45
C ARG A 73 -8.74 0.02 7.27
N ILE A 74 -7.43 -0.23 7.30
CA ILE A 74 -6.53 0.15 6.20
C ILE A 74 -6.91 -0.58 4.92
N GLY A 75 -7.26 -1.87 5.01
CA GLY A 75 -7.73 -2.64 3.85
C GLY A 75 -8.97 -2.02 3.20
N ILE A 76 -9.95 -1.58 4.00
CA ILE A 76 -11.16 -0.90 3.51
C ILE A 76 -10.80 0.45 2.87
N VAL A 77 -9.94 1.25 3.50
CA VAL A 77 -9.47 2.53 2.93
C VAL A 77 -8.79 2.29 1.58
N PHE A 78 -7.87 1.33 1.51
CA PHE A 78 -7.23 0.91 0.26
C PHE A 78 -8.24 0.54 -0.82
N ALA A 79 -9.25 -0.26 -0.45
CA ALA A 79 -10.30 -0.67 -1.36
C ALA A 79 -11.09 0.53 -1.87
N ILE A 80 -11.52 1.44 -0.99
CA ILE A 80 -12.29 2.63 -1.37
C ILE A 80 -11.51 3.46 -2.40
N PHE A 81 -10.26 3.82 -2.11
CA PHE A 81 -9.44 4.63 -3.02
C PHE A 81 -9.25 3.94 -4.37
N ASN A 82 -8.94 2.65 -4.39
CA ASN A 82 -8.71 1.92 -5.64
C ASN A 82 -10.00 1.66 -6.41
N ILE A 83 -11.12 1.40 -5.74
CA ILE A 83 -12.43 1.24 -6.38
C ILE A 83 -12.88 2.58 -6.96
N THR A 84 -12.67 3.69 -6.27
CA THR A 84 -12.95 5.03 -6.81
C THR A 84 -12.10 5.32 -8.04
N LEU A 85 -10.78 5.04 -7.99
CA LEU A 85 -9.92 5.16 -9.17
C LEU A 85 -10.43 4.26 -10.30
N MET A 86 -10.76 2.99 -10.02
CA MET A 86 -11.26 2.04 -11.01
C MET A 86 -12.55 2.54 -11.68
N ALA A 87 -13.49 3.06 -10.89
CA ALA A 87 -14.75 3.61 -11.38
C ALA A 87 -14.54 4.78 -12.35
N ILE A 88 -13.63 5.69 -12.01
CA ILE A 88 -13.28 6.85 -12.84
C ILE A 88 -12.48 6.38 -14.06
N ALA A 89 -11.46 5.56 -13.85
CA ALA A 89 -10.55 5.10 -14.88
C ALA A 89 -11.31 4.38 -15.99
N TYR A 90 -12.23 3.49 -15.64
CA TYR A 90 -13.03 2.73 -16.60
C TYR A 90 -13.86 3.62 -17.55
N GLY A 91 -14.37 4.76 -17.06
CA GLY A 91 -15.21 5.64 -17.87
C GLY A 91 -14.44 6.62 -18.76
N TYR A 92 -13.20 6.96 -18.39
CA TYR A 92 -12.47 8.07 -19.01
C TYR A 92 -11.15 7.67 -19.67
N PHE A 93 -10.59 6.51 -19.33
CA PHE A 93 -9.25 6.11 -19.75
C PHE A 93 -9.24 4.72 -20.39
N PRO A 94 -8.61 4.54 -21.56
CA PRO A 94 -8.56 3.25 -22.22
C PRO A 94 -7.73 2.22 -21.43
N HIS A 95 -6.62 2.65 -20.81
CA HIS A 95 -5.67 1.77 -20.12
C HIS A 95 -6.02 1.55 -18.62
N TRP A 96 -7.30 1.57 -18.27
CA TRP A 96 -7.78 1.59 -16.89
C TRP A 96 -7.29 0.41 -16.03
N LYS A 97 -7.12 -0.78 -16.62
CA LYS A 97 -6.58 -1.97 -15.91
C LYS A 97 -5.14 -1.72 -15.45
N THR A 98 -4.31 -1.19 -16.34
CA THR A 98 -2.92 -0.84 -16.01
C THR A 98 -2.86 0.28 -14.98
N MET A 99 -3.81 1.22 -15.01
CA MET A 99 -3.93 2.26 -13.98
C MET A 99 -4.27 1.68 -12.60
N VAL A 100 -5.22 0.75 -12.50
CA VAL A 100 -5.57 0.07 -11.23
C VAL A 100 -4.35 -0.69 -10.69
N PHE A 101 -3.71 -1.50 -11.54
CA PHE A 101 -2.51 -2.25 -11.18
C PHE A 101 -1.38 -1.34 -10.67
N THR A 102 -1.09 -0.27 -11.40
CA THR A 102 -0.01 0.67 -11.05
C THR A 102 -0.32 1.44 -9.77
N THR A 103 -1.58 1.87 -9.59
CA THR A 103 -2.02 2.58 -8.37
C THR A 103 -1.88 1.68 -7.15
N LEU A 104 -2.31 0.42 -7.23
CA LEU A 104 -2.18 -0.55 -6.13
C LEU A 104 -0.72 -0.76 -5.74
N CYS A 105 0.16 -1.00 -6.73
CA CYS A 105 1.58 -1.22 -6.49
C CYS A 105 2.24 -0.01 -5.81
N ILE A 106 2.02 1.20 -6.34
CA ILE A 106 2.62 2.42 -5.77
C ILE A 106 2.05 2.71 -4.38
N ALA A 107 0.74 2.50 -4.17
CA ALA A 107 0.11 2.68 -2.87
C ALA A 107 0.66 1.69 -1.83
N GLN A 108 0.92 0.44 -2.20
CA GLN A 108 1.57 -0.56 -1.33
C GLN A 108 2.98 -0.12 -0.92
N MET A 109 3.77 0.39 -1.86
CA MET A 109 5.11 0.90 -1.58
C MET A 109 5.07 2.09 -0.60
N GLY A 110 4.13 3.02 -0.79
CA GLY A 110 3.88 4.11 0.15
C GLY A 110 3.45 3.59 1.52
N HIS A 111 2.55 2.60 1.56
CA HIS A 111 2.10 2.00 2.82
C HIS A 111 3.22 1.24 3.54
N ALA A 112 4.14 0.59 2.82
CA ALA A 112 5.31 -0.04 3.44
C ALA A 112 6.19 0.97 4.18
N LEU A 113 6.37 2.18 3.62
CA LEU A 113 7.03 3.28 4.32
C LEU A 113 6.25 3.75 5.55
N ALA A 114 4.92 3.81 5.43
CA ALA A 114 4.07 4.19 6.55
C ALA A 114 4.13 3.17 7.70
N VAL A 115 4.00 1.87 7.45
CA VAL A 115 3.94 0.85 8.52
C VAL A 115 5.22 0.73 9.34
N ARG A 116 6.32 1.32 8.86
CA ARG A 116 7.61 1.41 9.55
C ARG A 116 7.53 1.91 11.01
N SER A 117 6.57 2.77 11.33
CA SER A 117 6.28 3.12 12.73
C SER A 117 4.79 3.22 12.98
N ASN A 118 4.37 2.69 14.14
CA ASN A 118 3.00 2.77 14.62
C ASN A 118 2.66 4.13 15.26
N LYS A 119 3.67 4.91 15.67
CA LYS A 119 3.47 6.16 16.43
C LYS A 119 3.96 7.41 15.71
N ARG A 120 5.08 7.29 14.99
CA ARG A 120 5.72 8.41 14.29
C ARG A 120 5.25 8.45 12.85
N ILE A 121 5.11 9.66 12.33
CA ILE A 121 4.87 9.83 10.90
C ILE A 121 6.16 9.58 10.12
N THR A 122 6.03 9.24 8.84
CA THR A 122 7.17 8.95 7.96
C THR A 122 8.15 10.13 7.90
N LEU A 123 7.65 11.37 7.97
CA LEU A 123 8.48 12.59 7.97
C LEU A 123 9.30 12.81 9.26
N GLU A 124 8.90 12.21 10.39
CA GLU A 124 9.64 12.26 11.66
C GLU A 124 10.75 11.21 11.72
N LEU A 125 10.76 10.25 10.80
CA LEU A 125 11.71 9.16 10.74
C LEU A 125 12.84 9.51 9.77
N ASN A 126 14.07 9.13 10.13
CA ASN A 126 15.18 9.21 9.19
C ASN A 126 14.98 8.13 8.10
N PRO A 127 14.82 8.47 6.81
CA PRO A 127 14.63 7.48 5.75
C PRO A 127 15.84 6.55 5.59
N PHE A 128 17.03 6.96 6.03
CA PHE A 128 18.27 6.19 5.89
C PHE A 128 18.56 5.24 7.06
N SER A 129 17.76 5.23 8.13
CA SER A 129 18.03 4.30 9.24
C SER A 129 17.64 2.85 8.92
N ASN A 130 16.81 2.62 7.89
CA ASN A 130 16.65 1.30 7.27
C ASN A 130 16.89 1.42 5.75
N PRO A 131 18.17 1.33 5.30
CA PRO A 131 18.50 1.45 3.90
C PRO A 131 17.93 0.29 3.06
N TYR A 132 17.67 -0.87 3.67
CA TYR A 132 17.06 -2.01 2.98
C TYR A 132 15.61 -1.74 2.60
N LEU A 133 14.85 -1.03 3.44
CA LEU A 133 13.47 -0.67 3.10
C LEU A 133 13.44 0.36 1.97
N LEU A 134 14.33 1.36 2.02
CA LEU A 134 14.47 2.33 0.95
C LEU A 134 14.87 1.64 -0.36
N LEU A 135 15.81 0.71 -0.31
CA LEU A 135 16.23 -0.09 -1.46
C LEU A 135 15.07 -0.92 -2.00
N ALA A 136 14.34 -1.63 -1.13
CA ALA A 136 13.19 -2.45 -1.53
C ALA A 136 12.14 -1.59 -2.25
N VAL A 137 11.72 -0.47 -1.67
CA VAL A 137 10.74 0.45 -2.27
C VAL A 137 11.25 1.02 -3.60
N THR A 138 12.52 1.43 -3.66
CA THR A 138 13.10 1.99 -4.89
C THR A 138 13.18 0.94 -6.00
N VAL A 139 13.65 -0.26 -5.68
CA VAL A 139 13.75 -1.38 -6.64
C VAL A 139 12.37 -1.81 -7.10
N THR A 140 11.40 -1.98 -6.21
CA THR A 140 10.02 -2.34 -6.61
C THR A 140 9.37 -1.25 -7.46
N THR A 141 9.64 0.03 -7.18
CA THR A 141 9.16 1.14 -8.01
C THR A 141 9.77 1.08 -9.41
N LEU A 142 11.08 0.87 -9.51
CA LEU A 142 11.75 0.76 -10.80
C LEU A 142 11.25 -0.45 -11.60
N LEU A 143 11.11 -1.61 -10.95
CA LEU A 143 10.56 -2.80 -11.59
C LEU A 143 9.12 -2.56 -12.06
N GLN A 144 8.30 -1.86 -11.28
CA GLN A 144 6.94 -1.48 -11.69
C GLN A 144 6.95 -0.59 -12.94
N LEU A 145 7.87 0.37 -13.02
CA LEU A 145 8.01 1.20 -14.22
C LEU A 145 8.47 0.37 -15.43
N LEU A 146 9.37 -0.59 -15.24
CA LEU A 146 9.79 -1.49 -16.32
C LEU A 146 8.59 -2.32 -16.82
N LEU A 147 7.72 -2.82 -15.95
CA LEU A 147 6.50 -3.52 -16.36
C LEU A 147 5.56 -2.65 -17.20
N VAL A 148 5.51 -1.35 -16.95
CA VAL A 148 4.59 -0.44 -17.66
C VAL A 148 5.19 0.07 -18.96
N TYR A 149 6.52 0.17 -19.09
CA TYR A 149 7.16 0.84 -20.24
C TYR A 149 8.05 -0.05 -21.12
N VAL A 150 8.38 -1.28 -20.71
CA VAL A 150 9.19 -2.21 -21.52
C VAL A 150 8.28 -3.15 -22.30
N PRO A 151 8.32 -3.15 -23.66
CA PRO A 151 7.41 -3.96 -24.48
C PRO A 151 7.40 -5.46 -24.15
N PHE A 152 8.58 -6.05 -23.93
CA PHE A 152 8.68 -7.46 -23.55
C PHE A 152 7.92 -7.79 -22.25
N LEU A 153 7.96 -6.88 -21.28
CA LEU A 153 7.25 -7.05 -20.01
C LEU A 153 5.76 -6.75 -20.14
N GLN A 154 5.39 -5.80 -21.01
CA GLN A 154 3.99 -5.52 -21.34
C GLN A 154 3.27 -6.74 -21.89
N ASP A 155 3.87 -7.42 -22.87
CA ASP A 155 3.31 -8.62 -23.48
C ASP A 155 3.17 -9.77 -22.47
N PHE A 156 4.14 -9.90 -21.56
CA PHE A 156 4.13 -10.96 -20.55
C PHE A 156 3.12 -10.70 -19.43
N PHE A 157 3.00 -9.46 -18.94
CA PHE A 157 2.12 -9.08 -17.82
C PHE A 157 0.74 -8.57 -18.24
N GLY A 158 0.51 -8.36 -19.53
CA GLY A 158 -0.72 -7.77 -20.07
C GLY A 158 -0.92 -6.32 -19.61
N THR A 159 0.17 -5.54 -19.58
CA THR A 159 0.15 -4.11 -19.24
C THR A 159 0.26 -3.26 -20.50
N GLU A 160 -0.25 -2.04 -20.42
CA GLU A 160 -0.25 -1.08 -21.52
C GLU A 160 0.49 0.20 -21.12
N PRO A 161 1.18 0.89 -22.04
CA PRO A 161 1.95 2.08 -21.70
C PRO A 161 1.02 3.19 -21.23
N LEU A 162 1.21 3.65 -19.98
CA LEU A 162 0.45 4.76 -19.45
C LEU A 162 0.94 6.08 -20.03
N THR A 163 0.00 6.94 -20.43
CA THR A 163 0.28 8.33 -20.72
C THR A 163 0.69 9.08 -19.45
N ILE A 164 1.35 10.24 -19.62
CA ILE A 164 1.76 11.09 -18.50
C ILE A 164 0.57 11.47 -17.61
N MET A 165 -0.61 11.71 -18.21
CA MET A 165 -1.82 12.05 -17.48
C MET A 165 -2.35 10.88 -16.68
N GLU A 166 -2.42 9.68 -17.27
CA GLU A 166 -2.85 8.47 -16.55
C GLU A 166 -1.90 8.15 -15.38
N PHE A 167 -0.59 8.24 -15.64
CA PHE A 167 0.41 8.03 -14.59
C PHE A 167 0.32 9.08 -13.47
N ALA A 168 0.07 10.34 -13.81
CA ALA A 168 -0.14 11.40 -12.81
C ALA A 168 -1.40 11.15 -11.97
N VAL A 169 -2.48 10.63 -12.56
CA VAL A 169 -3.68 10.22 -11.82
C VAL A 169 -3.37 9.06 -10.87
N CYS A 170 -2.64 8.04 -11.33
CA CYS A 170 -2.20 6.92 -10.48
C CYS A 170 -1.39 7.42 -9.27
N LEU A 171 -0.40 8.29 -9.52
CA LEU A 171 0.40 8.92 -8.47
C LEU A 171 -0.44 9.76 -7.52
N GLY A 172 -1.42 10.50 -8.03
CA GLY A 172 -2.33 11.32 -7.23
C GLY A 172 -3.14 10.48 -6.25
N PHE A 173 -3.73 9.38 -6.72
CA PHE A 173 -4.51 8.47 -5.88
C PHE A 173 -3.64 7.72 -4.87
N SER A 174 -2.48 7.19 -5.30
CA SER A 174 -1.57 6.47 -4.40
C SER A 174 -1.00 7.39 -3.32
N THR A 175 -0.67 8.64 -3.67
CA THR A 175 -0.20 9.65 -2.72
C THR A 175 -1.31 10.07 -1.76
N SER A 176 -2.54 10.25 -2.25
CA SER A 176 -3.69 10.59 -1.41
C SER A 176 -3.95 9.52 -0.36
N LEU A 177 -3.83 8.24 -0.75
CA LEU A 177 -3.91 7.12 0.19
C LEU A 177 -2.79 7.20 1.22
N PHE A 178 -1.54 7.40 0.80
CA PHE A 178 -0.41 7.50 1.71
C PHE A 178 -0.61 8.64 2.73
N VAL A 179 -1.04 9.81 2.26
CA VAL A 179 -1.38 10.96 3.11
C VAL A 179 -2.48 10.60 4.09
N TRP A 180 -3.53 9.90 3.65
CA TRP A 180 -4.61 9.46 4.53
C TRP A 180 -4.09 8.59 5.68
N VAL A 181 -3.24 7.60 5.39
CA VAL A 181 -2.65 6.70 6.40
C VAL A 181 -1.81 7.48 7.41
N GLU A 182 -1.01 8.45 6.94
CA GLU A 182 -0.21 9.31 7.82
C GLU A 182 -1.08 10.25 8.68
N LEU A 183 -2.16 10.80 8.12
CA LEU A 183 -3.13 11.61 8.86
C LEU A 183 -3.86 10.79 9.94
N GLU A 184 -4.20 9.53 9.67
CA GLU A 184 -4.82 8.65 10.67
C GLU A 184 -3.89 8.46 11.88
N LYS A 185 -2.59 8.24 11.66
CA LYS A 185 -1.61 8.15 12.77
C LYS A 185 -1.54 9.43 13.59
N LEU A 186 -1.52 10.59 12.92
CA LEU A 186 -1.51 11.89 13.59
C LEU A 186 -2.75 12.07 14.45
N PHE A 187 -3.92 11.71 13.92
CA PHE A 187 -5.19 11.78 14.63
C PHE A 187 -5.21 10.86 15.86
N ILE A 188 -4.78 9.61 15.72
CA ILE A 188 -4.69 8.65 16.84
C ILE A 188 -3.74 9.17 17.92
N ARG A 189 -2.57 9.69 17.53
CA ARG A 189 -1.59 10.27 18.46
C ARG A 189 -2.15 11.48 19.22
N TRP A 190 -2.86 12.36 18.53
CA TRP A 190 -3.51 13.53 19.13
C TRP A 190 -4.61 13.11 20.12
N TYR A 191 -5.50 12.20 19.71
CA TYR A 191 -6.58 11.70 20.55
C TYR A 191 -6.08 10.96 21.79
N SER A 192 -5.01 10.18 21.66
CA SER A 192 -4.39 9.48 22.79
C SER A 192 -3.74 10.44 23.80
N LYS A 193 -3.23 11.60 23.37
CA LYS A 193 -2.72 12.62 24.30
C LYS A 193 -3.85 13.27 25.10
N GLY A 194 -5.01 13.49 24.48
CA GLY A 194 -6.19 14.07 25.14
C GLY A 194 -6.76 13.20 26.27
N LYS A 195 -6.65 11.86 26.17
CA LYS A 195 -7.13 10.92 27.21
C LYS A 195 -6.19 10.74 28.41
N VAL A 196 -4.94 11.21 28.34
CA VAL A 196 -3.97 11.11 29.45
C VAL A 196 -4.01 12.37 30.34
N GLN A 197 -4.70 13.41 29.91
CA GLN A 197 -4.78 14.71 30.60
C GLN A 197 -6.15 15.03 31.23
N GLY A 198 -7.14 14.14 31.14
CA GLY A 198 -8.45 14.28 31.77
C GLY A 198 -8.77 13.08 32.65
#